data_AF-A0A3M7EXB0-F1
#
_entry.id   AF-A0A3M7EXB0-F1
#
_cell.length_a   1.000
_cell.length_b   1.000
_cell.length_c   1.000
_cell.angle_alpha   90.00
_cell.angle_beta   90.00
_cell.angle_gamma   90.00
#
_symmetry.space_group_name_H-M   'P 1'
#
loop_
_entity.id
_entity.type
_entity.pdbx_description
1 polymer ?
#
loop_
_entity_poly.entity_id
_entity_poly.type
_entity_poly.pdbx_seq_one_letter_code
_entity_poly.pdbx_strand_id
1 'polypeptide(L)'
;MMNLALLARSASSYMRNSTLLDIARSHADRTMAHHVRSDGSSFHVCDYSATTGDVYLCRTAQGLADDSTWARGQAWGIYGFAEFYSQTGELKYLETSKRMASWFIRHLPEDGLPFWDFNADCKPGFTPRDSSAATIAASGMILLQEQLEKLGHRYENGRRLQFDYRKAAVGLLEASVELALAGEINFADMTMRGAETYVDTPANTSASKGFESILMHGTSNNNPQADPPNCDTGLVYGDYYFVEAGNRLLLSGHVL
;
A
#
# COMPACT_ATOMS: atom_id res chain seq x y z
N MET A 1 -9.18 0.12 6.40
CA MET A 1 -9.02 1.43 5.71
C MET A 1 -9.43 1.44 4.25
N MET A 2 -8.89 0.58 3.37
CA MET A 2 -9.10 0.69 1.91
C MET A 2 -10.57 0.69 1.45
N ASN A 3 -11.46 0.02 2.18
CA ASN A 3 -12.88 -0.10 1.82
C ASN A 3 -13.73 1.14 2.18
N LEU A 4 -13.20 2.07 2.98
CA LEU A 4 -14.00 3.20 3.50
C LEU A 4 -14.34 4.23 2.43
N ALA A 5 -13.50 4.36 1.40
CA ALA A 5 -13.74 5.27 0.28
C ALA A 5 -15.06 4.96 -0.44
N LEU A 6 -15.45 3.68 -0.51
CA LEU A 6 -16.74 3.29 -1.07
C LEU A 6 -17.90 3.90 -0.27
N LEU A 7 -17.88 3.76 1.05
CA LEU A 7 -18.94 4.30 1.93
C LEU A 7 -19.01 5.82 1.87
N ALA A 8 -17.85 6.50 1.86
CA ALA A 8 -17.78 7.95 1.75
C ALA A 8 -18.34 8.45 0.41
N ARG A 9 -17.93 7.83 -0.71
CA ARG A 9 -18.44 8.15 -2.05
C ARG A 9 -19.93 7.83 -2.19
N SER A 10 -20.40 6.72 -1.60
CA SER A 10 -21.82 6.39 -1.55
C SER A 10 -22.64 7.49 -0.86
N ALA A 11 -22.17 7.97 0.28
CA ALA A 11 -22.81 9.05 1.02
C ALA A 11 -22.81 10.39 0.27
N SER A 12 -21.68 10.75 -0.36
CA SER A 12 -21.55 12.06 -1.04
C SER A 12 -22.24 12.12 -2.40
N SER A 13 -22.22 11.02 -3.15
CA SER A 13 -22.50 11.06 -4.60
C SER A 13 -23.84 10.42 -4.96
N TYR A 14 -24.40 9.54 -4.12
CA TYR A 14 -25.58 8.76 -4.46
C TYR A 14 -26.70 8.86 -3.42
N MET A 15 -26.34 9.06 -2.15
CA MET A 15 -27.30 9.19 -1.06
C MET A 15 -27.44 10.65 -0.64
N ARG A 16 -28.59 11.01 -0.08
CA ARG A 16 -28.82 12.33 0.53
C ARG A 16 -28.76 12.28 2.06
N ASN A 17 -27.95 11.36 2.62
CA ASN A 17 -27.73 11.24 4.07
C ASN A 17 -26.27 10.92 4.40
N SER A 18 -25.85 11.25 5.62
CA SER A 18 -24.46 11.12 6.08
C SER A 18 -24.16 9.77 6.74
N THR A 19 -25.15 8.88 6.93
CA THR A 19 -25.00 7.68 7.78
C THR A 19 -23.80 6.83 7.40
N LEU A 20 -23.59 6.56 6.09
CA LEU A 20 -22.45 5.78 5.63
C LEU A 20 -21.11 6.50 5.84
N LEU A 21 -21.09 7.83 5.71
CA LEU A 21 -19.90 8.64 5.99
C LEU A 21 -19.58 8.64 7.49
N ASP A 22 -20.59 8.72 8.35
CA ASP A 22 -20.41 8.71 9.80
C ASP A 22 -19.89 7.34 10.29
N ILE A 23 -20.37 6.25 9.69
CA ILE A 23 -19.82 4.89 9.92
C ILE A 23 -18.35 4.84 9.47
N ALA A 24 -18.04 5.36 8.28
CA ALA A 24 -16.67 5.36 7.76
C ALA A 24 -15.72 6.19 8.62
N ARG A 25 -16.16 7.36 9.09
CA ARG A 25 -15.40 8.21 10.03
C ARG A 25 -15.14 7.51 11.35
N SER A 26 -16.17 6.93 11.96
CA SER A 26 -16.04 6.17 13.19
C SER A 26 -15.03 5.02 13.06
N HIS A 27 -15.05 4.30 11.94
CA HIS A 27 -14.07 3.26 11.65
C HIS A 27 -12.65 3.81 11.50
N ALA A 28 -12.47 4.89 10.72
CA ALA A 28 -11.16 5.50 10.50
C ALA A 28 -10.56 6.05 11.81
N ASP A 29 -11.38 6.71 12.64
CA ASP A 29 -10.95 7.26 13.93
C ASP A 29 -10.51 6.17 14.91
N ARG A 30 -11.26 5.07 15.01
CA ARG A 30 -10.85 3.91 15.83
C ARG A 30 -9.59 3.24 15.29
N THR A 31 -9.48 3.12 13.97
CA THR A 31 -8.27 2.55 13.34
C THR A 31 -7.05 3.43 13.65
N MET A 32 -7.17 4.74 13.51
CA MET A 32 -6.11 5.70 13.85
C MET A 32 -5.71 5.62 15.33
N ALA A 33 -6.68 5.44 16.24
CA ALA A 33 -6.44 5.40 17.68
C ALA A 33 -5.80 4.08 18.17
N HIS A 34 -6.10 2.95 17.52
CA HIS A 34 -5.78 1.63 18.08
C HIS A 34 -4.91 0.75 17.19
N HIS A 35 -4.97 0.89 15.86
CA HIS A 35 -4.09 0.14 14.96
C HIS A 35 -2.76 0.85 14.74
N VAL A 36 -2.73 2.18 14.74
CA VAL A 36 -1.50 2.95 14.49
C VAL A 36 -0.75 3.18 15.81
N ARG A 37 0.47 2.66 15.91
CA ARG A 37 1.34 2.83 17.08
C ARG A 37 1.90 4.25 17.12
N SER A 38 2.41 4.66 18.28
CA SER A 38 2.92 6.02 18.51
C SER A 38 4.12 6.39 17.63
N ASP A 39 4.92 5.41 17.21
CA ASP A 39 6.08 5.61 16.33
C ASP A 39 5.71 5.74 14.85
N GLY A 40 4.47 5.38 14.48
CA GLY A 40 3.98 5.36 13.11
C GLY A 40 3.90 3.98 12.47
N SER A 41 4.37 2.91 13.13
CA SER A 41 4.09 1.54 12.71
C SER A 41 2.62 1.15 12.96
N SER A 42 2.18 -0.02 12.50
CA SER A 42 0.82 -0.50 12.72
C SER A 42 0.73 -1.94 13.19
N PHE A 43 -0.28 -2.19 14.03
CA PHE A 43 -0.85 -3.51 14.22
C PHE A 43 -1.64 -3.94 12.99
N HIS A 44 -1.80 -5.24 12.81
CA HIS A 44 -2.60 -5.79 11.73
C HIS A 44 -4.08 -5.92 12.13
N VAL A 45 -4.38 -6.49 13.30
CA VAL A 45 -5.76 -6.73 13.77
C VAL A 45 -5.92 -6.20 15.19
N CYS A 46 -6.95 -5.37 15.41
CA CYS A 46 -7.42 -5.06 16.76
C CYS A 46 -8.82 -5.64 16.98
N ASP A 47 -8.94 -6.50 17.99
CA ASP A 47 -10.20 -7.07 18.44
C ASP A 47 -10.83 -6.14 19.50
N TYR A 48 -12.12 -5.90 19.38
CA TYR A 48 -12.88 -5.01 20.27
C TYR A 48 -13.96 -5.77 21.03
N SER A 49 -14.23 -5.34 22.26
CA SER A 49 -15.42 -5.75 23.00
C SER A 49 -16.68 -5.32 22.26
N ALA A 50 -17.53 -6.29 21.88
CA ALA A 50 -18.80 -6.00 21.21
C ALA A 50 -19.79 -5.22 22.10
N THR A 51 -19.58 -5.19 23.42
CA THR A 51 -20.46 -4.51 24.39
C THR A 51 -19.98 -3.10 24.71
N THR A 52 -18.67 -2.92 24.97
CA THR A 52 -18.12 -1.63 25.44
C THR A 52 -17.41 -0.87 24.32
N GLY A 53 -16.96 -1.57 23.28
CA GLY A 53 -16.14 -1.00 22.22
C GLY A 53 -14.68 -0.77 22.61
N ASP A 54 -14.24 -1.24 23.79
CA ASP A 54 -12.85 -1.18 24.23
C ASP A 54 -11.99 -2.18 23.45
N VAL A 55 -10.71 -1.86 23.28
CA VAL A 55 -9.74 -2.79 22.68
C VAL A 55 -9.50 -3.95 23.65
N TYR A 56 -9.72 -5.17 23.16
CA TYR A 56 -9.45 -6.39 23.89
C TYR A 56 -8.02 -6.90 23.65
N LEU A 57 -7.60 -6.93 22.38
CA LEU A 57 -6.28 -7.42 21.96
C LEU A 57 -5.88 -6.79 20.62
N CYS A 58 -4.59 -6.48 20.47
CA CYS A 58 -3.98 -6.19 19.18
C CYS A 58 -3.05 -7.36 18.81
N ARG A 59 -3.22 -7.91 17.61
CA ARG A 59 -2.52 -9.09 17.14
C ARG A 59 -2.24 -9.05 15.64
N THR A 60 -1.65 -10.13 15.12
CA THR A 60 -1.48 -10.34 13.69
C THR A 60 -2.11 -11.64 13.20
N ALA A 61 -2.58 -11.63 11.96
CA ALA A 61 -2.99 -12.83 11.23
C ALA A 61 -2.05 -13.20 10.06
N GLN A 62 -1.23 -12.25 9.61
CA GLN A 62 -0.39 -12.39 8.39
C GLN A 62 1.03 -11.86 8.54
N GLY A 63 1.31 -11.07 9.59
CA GLY A 63 2.64 -10.56 9.92
C GLY A 63 3.44 -11.58 10.74
N LEU A 64 4.68 -11.25 11.05
CA LEU A 64 5.59 -12.11 11.81
C LEU A 64 5.14 -12.37 13.25
N ALA A 65 4.73 -11.32 13.96
CA ALA A 65 4.32 -11.38 15.36
C ALA A 65 3.29 -10.28 15.65
N ASP A 66 2.63 -10.35 16.81
CA ASP A 66 1.60 -9.38 17.20
C ASP A 66 2.16 -7.96 17.33
N ASP A 67 3.42 -7.82 17.73
CA ASP A 67 4.16 -6.57 17.85
C ASP A 67 5.02 -6.24 16.63
N SER A 68 5.02 -7.09 15.59
CA SER A 68 5.71 -6.81 14.33
C SER A 68 4.95 -5.81 13.45
N THR A 69 5.60 -5.37 12.37
CA THR A 69 4.99 -4.48 11.37
C THR A 69 4.98 -5.17 10.01
N TRP A 70 3.85 -5.79 9.72
CA TRP A 70 3.59 -6.40 8.43
C TRP A 70 3.59 -5.35 7.31
N ALA A 71 4.43 -5.52 6.30
CA ALA A 71 4.74 -4.47 5.33
C ALA A 71 3.50 -4.00 4.55
N ARG A 72 2.66 -4.94 4.09
CA ARG A 72 1.42 -4.60 3.40
C ARG A 72 0.37 -3.99 4.31
N GLY A 73 0.33 -4.37 5.60
CA GLY A 73 -0.54 -3.74 6.59
C GLY A 73 -0.20 -2.26 6.79
N GLN A 74 1.10 -1.95 6.84
CA GLN A 74 1.59 -0.58 6.87
C GLN A 74 1.22 0.19 5.59
N ALA A 75 1.41 -0.43 4.41
CA ALA A 75 1.06 0.16 3.12
C ALA A 75 -0.45 0.47 3.00
N TRP A 76 -1.33 -0.41 3.50
CA TRP A 76 -2.77 -0.16 3.58
C TRP A 76 -3.14 1.03 4.46
N GLY A 77 -2.40 1.26 5.54
CA GLY A 77 -2.58 2.45 6.37
C GLY A 77 -2.17 3.72 5.62
N ILE A 78 -1.00 3.71 4.99
CA ILE A 78 -0.48 4.85 4.20
C ILE A 78 -1.50 5.28 3.15
N TYR A 79 -1.87 4.35 2.26
CA TYR A 79 -2.83 4.64 1.20
C TYR A 79 -4.18 4.98 1.81
N GLY A 80 -4.73 4.09 2.63
CA GLY A 80 -6.12 4.17 3.05
C GLY A 80 -6.44 5.45 3.83
N PHE A 81 -5.52 5.99 4.62
CA PHE A 81 -5.70 7.30 5.26
C PHE A 81 -5.56 8.47 4.29
N ALA A 82 -4.63 8.42 3.32
CA ALA A 82 -4.52 9.45 2.28
C ALA A 82 -5.78 9.50 1.42
N GLU A 83 -6.33 8.34 1.03
CA GLU A 83 -7.58 8.28 0.28
C GLU A 83 -8.76 8.72 1.12
N PHE A 84 -8.85 8.37 2.39
CA PHE A 84 -9.95 8.84 3.22
C PHE A 84 -9.89 10.36 3.46
N TYR A 85 -8.69 10.95 3.54
CA TYR A 85 -8.53 12.40 3.50
C TYR A 85 -9.04 12.99 2.16
N SER A 86 -8.77 12.34 1.02
CA SER A 86 -9.26 12.80 -0.29
C SER A 86 -10.78 12.91 -0.35
N GLN A 87 -11.49 12.05 0.39
CA GLN A 87 -12.95 12.04 0.48
C GLN A 87 -13.54 13.00 1.53
N THR A 88 -12.78 13.32 2.58
CA THR A 88 -13.32 14.02 3.77
C THR A 88 -12.76 15.42 4.00
N GLY A 89 -11.52 15.69 3.56
CA GLY A 89 -10.77 16.90 3.87
C GLY A 89 -10.30 17.00 5.33
N GLU A 90 -10.45 15.95 6.16
CA GLU A 90 -10.10 15.99 7.58
C GLU A 90 -8.59 15.74 7.80
N LEU A 91 -7.86 16.80 8.16
CA LEU A 91 -6.38 16.80 8.28
C LEU A 91 -5.79 15.69 9.16
N LYS A 92 -6.53 15.18 10.16
CA LYS A 92 -6.08 14.07 11.02
C LYS A 92 -5.75 12.80 10.22
N TYR A 93 -6.46 12.53 9.12
CA TYR A 93 -6.18 11.38 8.27
C TYR A 93 -4.93 11.61 7.40
N LEU A 94 -4.77 12.83 6.86
CA LEU A 94 -3.55 13.22 6.13
C LEU A 94 -2.31 13.06 7.02
N GLU A 95 -2.37 13.56 8.25
CA GLU A 95 -1.26 13.47 9.22
C GLU A 95 -0.94 12.02 9.59
N THR A 96 -1.97 11.19 9.73
CA THR A 96 -1.78 9.76 10.02
C THR A 96 -1.10 9.05 8.86
N SER A 97 -1.54 9.28 7.62
CA SER A 97 -0.87 8.75 6.41
C SER A 97 0.58 9.20 6.35
N LYS A 98 0.85 10.49 6.59
CA LYS A 98 2.20 11.08 6.61
C LYS A 98 3.10 10.41 7.63
N ARG A 99 2.62 10.19 8.86
CA ARG A 99 3.37 9.50 9.94
C ARG A 99 3.70 8.06 9.55
N MET A 100 2.73 7.33 9.01
CA MET A 100 2.91 5.95 8.56
C MET A 100 3.88 5.84 7.39
N ALA A 101 3.81 6.76 6.42
CA ALA A 101 4.69 6.82 5.26
C ALA A 101 6.13 7.15 5.68
N SER A 102 6.30 8.14 6.56
CA SER A 102 7.61 8.50 7.12
C SER A 102 8.26 7.33 7.86
N TRP A 103 7.47 6.56 8.62
CA TRP A 103 7.96 5.35 9.27
C TRP A 103 8.39 4.30 8.24
N PHE A 104 7.56 4.01 7.24
CA PHE A 104 7.86 3.04 6.19
C PHE A 104 9.17 3.35 5.46
N ILE A 105 9.36 4.61 5.04
CA ILE A 105 10.59 5.06 4.34
C ILE A 105 11.84 4.84 5.19
N ARG A 106 11.79 5.11 6.51
CA ARG A 106 12.94 4.94 7.40
C ARG A 106 13.34 3.49 7.62
N HIS A 107 12.45 2.54 7.37
CA HIS A 107 12.67 1.11 7.62
C HIS A 107 12.84 0.31 6.31
N LEU A 108 12.88 0.98 5.16
CA LEU A 108 13.15 0.30 3.90
C LEU A 108 14.57 -0.30 3.90
N PRO A 109 14.75 -1.49 3.29
CA PRO A 109 16.07 -2.02 3.02
C PRO A 109 16.80 -1.16 2.00
N GLU A 110 18.12 -1.33 1.90
CA GLU A 110 18.99 -0.53 1.02
C GLU A 110 18.58 -0.63 -0.46
N ASP A 111 18.08 -1.79 -0.89
CA ASP A 111 17.61 -2.05 -2.24
C ASP A 111 16.15 -1.61 -2.50
N GLY A 112 15.54 -0.92 -1.53
CA GLY A 112 14.25 -0.23 -1.70
C GLY A 112 13.00 -1.12 -1.73
N LEU A 113 13.10 -2.42 -2.03
CA LEU A 113 11.96 -3.34 -2.03
C LEU A 113 11.73 -3.92 -0.62
N PRO A 114 10.62 -3.64 0.07
CA PRO A 114 10.40 -4.13 1.43
C PRO A 114 10.36 -5.67 1.50
N PHE A 115 10.86 -6.20 2.61
CA PHE A 115 10.54 -7.56 3.03
C PHE A 115 9.05 -7.65 3.42
N TRP A 116 8.53 -8.87 3.49
CA TRP A 116 7.12 -9.09 3.84
C TRP A 116 6.72 -8.55 5.23
N ASP A 117 7.67 -8.46 6.16
CA ASP A 117 7.52 -7.87 7.49
C ASP A 117 8.81 -7.12 7.87
N PHE A 118 8.68 -5.92 8.43
CA PHE A 118 9.83 -5.07 8.78
C PHE A 118 10.62 -5.54 10.00
N ASN A 119 10.08 -6.50 10.76
CA ASN A 119 10.75 -7.11 11.91
C ASN A 119 11.30 -8.50 11.59
N ALA A 120 11.17 -8.99 10.35
CA ALA A 120 11.80 -10.23 9.93
C ALA A 120 13.33 -10.10 9.90
N ASP A 121 14.02 -11.24 10.03
CA ASP A 121 15.48 -11.31 9.87
C ASP A 121 15.84 -11.11 8.39
N CYS A 122 16.02 -9.85 7.97
CA CYS A 122 16.23 -9.39 6.61
C CYS A 122 17.46 -9.99 5.92
N LYS A 123 17.36 -11.24 5.48
CA LYS A 123 18.39 -11.95 4.70
C LYS A 123 18.01 -11.98 3.22
N PRO A 124 18.65 -11.16 2.37
CA PRO A 124 18.42 -11.17 0.92
C PRO A 124 18.55 -12.60 0.35
N GLY A 125 17.62 -12.97 -0.55
CA GLY A 125 17.56 -14.30 -1.16
C GLY A 125 16.93 -15.41 -0.31
N PHE A 126 16.68 -15.17 0.98
CA PHE A 126 16.01 -16.15 1.86
C PHE A 126 14.71 -15.61 2.47
N THR A 127 14.71 -14.34 2.87
CA THR A 127 13.54 -13.71 3.47
C THR A 127 12.63 -13.21 2.37
N PRO A 128 11.34 -13.62 2.33
CA PRO A 128 10.45 -13.20 1.27
C PRO A 128 10.31 -11.68 1.19
N ARG A 129 10.26 -11.16 -0.04
CA ARG A 129 9.92 -9.77 -0.32
C ARG A 129 8.40 -9.61 -0.37
N ASP A 130 7.95 -8.36 -0.44
CA ASP A 130 6.57 -8.08 -0.79
C ASP A 130 6.47 -6.90 -1.74
N SER A 131 6.59 -7.19 -3.03
CA SER A 131 6.39 -6.21 -4.11
C SER A 131 5.05 -5.50 -4.03
N SER A 132 3.99 -6.19 -3.57
CA SER A 132 2.68 -5.56 -3.40
C SER A 132 2.67 -4.46 -2.34
N ALA A 133 3.40 -4.64 -1.23
CA ALA A 133 3.53 -3.59 -0.22
C ALA A 133 4.24 -2.35 -0.77
N ALA A 134 5.26 -2.53 -1.61
CA ALA A 134 5.94 -1.41 -2.27
C ALA A 134 4.99 -0.61 -3.16
N THR A 135 4.22 -1.27 -4.02
CA THR A 135 3.38 -0.57 -5.00
C THR A 135 2.17 0.08 -4.36
N ILE A 136 1.56 -0.55 -3.34
CA ILE A 136 0.51 0.06 -2.51
C ILE A 136 1.06 1.32 -1.82
N ALA A 137 2.23 1.22 -1.18
CA ALA A 137 2.83 2.35 -0.48
C ALA A 137 3.19 3.48 -1.46
N ALA A 138 3.77 3.16 -2.63
CA ALA A 138 4.09 4.12 -3.67
C ALA A 138 2.85 4.88 -4.15
N SER A 139 1.76 4.18 -4.49
CA SER A 139 0.51 4.82 -4.91
C SER A 139 -0.06 5.74 -3.82
N GLY A 140 -0.06 5.28 -2.56
CA GLY A 140 -0.48 6.08 -1.41
C GLY A 140 0.40 7.31 -1.17
N MET A 141 1.72 7.20 -1.34
CA MET A 141 2.68 8.29 -1.17
C MET A 141 2.59 9.34 -2.27
N ILE A 142 2.30 8.94 -3.52
CA ILE A 142 2.02 9.88 -4.62
C ILE A 142 0.76 10.70 -4.30
N LEU A 143 -0.32 10.02 -3.92
CA LEU A 143 -1.56 10.69 -3.52
C LEU A 143 -1.34 11.65 -2.35
N LEU A 144 -0.61 11.21 -1.31
CA LEU A 144 -0.24 12.03 -0.16
C LEU A 144 0.54 13.28 -0.59
N GLN A 145 1.54 13.13 -1.47
CA GLN A 145 2.34 14.26 -1.94
C GLN A 145 1.49 15.28 -2.70
N GLU A 146 0.61 14.84 -3.60
CA GLU A 146 -0.29 15.72 -4.34
C GLU A 146 -1.21 16.52 -3.41
N GLN A 147 -1.69 15.89 -2.33
CA GLN A 147 -2.53 16.53 -1.33
C GLN A 147 -1.76 17.60 -0.53
N LEU A 148 -0.52 17.31 -0.14
CA LEU A 148 0.35 18.27 0.55
C LEU A 148 0.69 19.47 -0.33
N GLU A 149 0.96 19.24 -1.62
CA GLU A 149 1.20 20.30 -2.61
C GLU A 149 -0.01 21.22 -2.77
N LYS A 150 -1.22 20.65 -2.88
CA LYS A 150 -2.47 21.43 -2.99
C LYS A 150 -2.74 22.31 -1.78
N LEU A 151 -2.40 21.85 -0.58
CA LEU A 151 -2.54 22.65 0.64
C LEU A 151 -1.47 23.75 0.79
N GLY A 152 -0.50 23.82 -0.12
CA GLY A 152 0.65 24.72 0.02
C GLY A 152 1.64 24.28 1.11
N HIS A 153 1.48 23.07 1.67
CA HIS A 153 2.39 22.45 2.63
C HIS A 153 3.67 21.95 1.95
N ARG A 154 4.38 22.83 1.24
CA ARG A 154 5.82 22.63 0.97
C ARG A 154 6.66 22.81 2.24
N TYR A 155 6.05 23.40 3.28
CA TYR A 155 6.65 23.69 4.57
C TYR A 155 5.66 23.39 5.70
N GLU A 156 6.09 22.62 6.70
CA GLU A 156 5.44 22.52 8.01
C GLU A 156 6.23 23.37 9.00
N ASN A 157 5.58 24.33 9.67
CA ASN A 157 6.24 25.24 10.63
C ASN A 157 7.50 25.93 10.07
N GLY A 158 7.49 26.29 8.78
CA GLY A 158 8.63 26.93 8.11
C GLY A 158 9.81 26.01 7.81
N ARG A 159 9.70 24.70 8.07
CA ARG A 159 10.70 23.68 7.71
C ARG A 159 10.19 22.85 6.54
N ARG A 160 11.10 22.54 5.61
CA ARG A 160 10.83 21.62 4.48
C ARG A 160 10.32 20.30 5.03
N LEU A 161 9.34 19.69 4.35
CA LEU A 161 8.88 18.33 4.66
C LEU A 161 10.08 17.40 4.88
N GLN A 162 9.98 16.53 5.89
CA GLN A 162 11.05 15.59 6.22
C GLN A 162 11.41 14.69 5.03
N PHE A 163 10.39 14.28 4.28
CA PHE A 163 10.53 13.45 3.10
C PHE A 163 9.83 14.09 1.90
N ASP A 164 10.37 13.82 0.72
CA ASP A 164 9.67 13.98 -0.54
C ASP A 164 9.00 12.63 -0.85
N TYR A 165 7.69 12.55 -0.61
CA TYR A 165 6.96 11.28 -0.73
C TYR A 165 6.83 10.82 -2.18
N ARG A 166 6.83 11.75 -3.15
CA ARG A 166 6.86 11.39 -4.57
C ARG A 166 8.20 10.77 -4.94
N LYS A 167 9.32 11.36 -4.48
CA LYS A 167 10.64 10.74 -4.69
C LYS A 167 10.74 9.36 -4.05
N ALA A 168 10.24 9.19 -2.83
CA ALA A 168 10.21 7.89 -2.18
C ALA A 168 9.35 6.86 -2.94
N ALA A 169 8.19 7.30 -3.45
CA ALA A 169 7.34 6.45 -4.29
C ALA A 169 8.02 6.02 -5.59
N VAL A 170 8.72 6.93 -6.27
CA VAL A 170 9.50 6.59 -7.48
C VAL A 170 10.57 5.55 -7.15
N GLY A 171 11.33 5.72 -6.06
CA GLY A 171 12.32 4.72 -5.64
C GLY A 171 11.72 3.34 -5.34
N LEU A 172 10.51 3.29 -4.76
CA LEU A 172 9.77 2.04 -4.56
C LEU A 172 9.38 1.36 -5.89
N LEU A 173 8.98 2.16 -6.88
CA LEU A 173 8.61 1.65 -8.21
C LEU A 173 9.86 1.20 -8.99
N GLU A 174 10.95 1.95 -8.94
CA GLU A 174 12.25 1.57 -9.52
C GLU A 174 12.73 0.23 -8.93
N ALA A 175 12.73 0.09 -7.60
CA ALA A 175 13.08 -1.16 -6.93
C ALA A 175 12.13 -2.32 -7.31
N SER A 176 10.83 -2.04 -7.48
CA SER A 176 9.87 -3.05 -7.92
C SER A 176 10.13 -3.52 -9.36
N VAL A 177 10.52 -2.61 -10.25
CA VAL A 177 10.88 -2.94 -11.63
C VAL A 177 12.19 -3.74 -11.67
N GLU A 178 13.22 -3.27 -10.98
CA GLU A 178 14.54 -3.89 -10.98
C GLU A 178 14.54 -5.29 -10.35
N LEU A 179 13.83 -5.45 -9.24
CA LEU A 179 13.93 -6.65 -8.42
C LEU A 179 12.74 -7.60 -8.58
N ALA A 180 11.61 -7.15 -9.13
CA ALA A 180 10.37 -7.94 -9.15
C ALA A 180 9.63 -7.94 -10.48
N LEU A 181 10.07 -7.27 -11.53
CA LEU A 181 9.37 -7.36 -12.83
C LEU A 181 9.50 -8.78 -13.40
N ALA A 182 8.37 -9.43 -13.68
CA ALA A 182 8.37 -10.78 -14.26
C ALA A 182 9.03 -10.80 -15.65
N GLY A 183 8.93 -9.72 -16.41
CA GLY A 183 9.57 -9.60 -17.72
C GLY A 183 9.15 -8.31 -18.40
N GLU A 184 9.88 -7.94 -19.45
CA GLU A 184 9.42 -6.86 -20.32
C GLU A 184 8.12 -7.28 -21.01
N ILE A 185 7.07 -6.50 -20.78
CA ILE A 185 5.82 -6.65 -21.52
C ILE A 185 6.01 -5.95 -22.86
N ASN A 186 6.31 -6.71 -23.90
CA ASN A 186 6.43 -6.18 -25.24
C ASN A 186 5.10 -6.32 -25.99
N PHE A 187 4.52 -5.19 -26.41
CA PHE A 187 3.31 -5.18 -27.24
C PHE A 187 3.51 -5.85 -28.61
N ALA A 188 4.76 -6.02 -29.07
CA ALA A 188 5.07 -6.78 -30.28
C ALA A 188 4.77 -8.29 -30.13
N ASP A 189 4.75 -8.82 -28.91
CA ASP A 189 4.47 -10.22 -28.60
C ASP A 189 2.96 -10.48 -28.37
N MET A 190 2.12 -9.45 -28.52
CA MET A 190 0.66 -9.59 -28.46
C MET A 190 0.12 -10.05 -29.81
N THR A 191 -0.45 -11.25 -29.85
CA THR A 191 -1.14 -11.73 -31.06
C THR A 191 -2.51 -11.09 -31.17
N MET A 192 -2.61 -10.02 -31.97
CA MET A 192 -3.89 -9.39 -32.31
C MET A 192 -4.74 -10.34 -33.19
N ARG A 193 -5.76 -10.98 -32.61
CA ARG A 193 -6.79 -11.73 -33.37
C ARG A 193 -8.15 -11.02 -33.28
N GLY A 194 -8.32 -9.97 -34.09
CA GLY A 194 -9.61 -9.29 -34.26
C GLY A 194 -10.05 -8.43 -33.08
N ALA A 195 -11.35 -8.15 -32.96
CA ALA A 195 -11.95 -7.29 -31.94
C ALA A 195 -11.93 -7.89 -30.52
N GLU A 196 -11.38 -9.09 -30.34
CA GLU A 196 -11.11 -9.71 -29.05
C GLU A 196 -9.61 -9.60 -28.76
N THR A 197 -9.21 -8.57 -28.01
CA THR A 197 -7.87 -8.50 -27.43
C THR A 197 -7.76 -9.52 -26.30
N TYR A 198 -7.31 -10.74 -26.60
CA TYR A 198 -6.82 -11.65 -25.57
C TYR A 198 -5.47 -11.14 -25.08
N VAL A 199 -5.41 -10.74 -23.81
CA VAL A 199 -4.16 -10.40 -23.12
C VAL A 199 -3.58 -11.70 -22.54
N ASP A 200 -3.30 -12.67 -23.42
CA ASP A 200 -2.79 -13.99 -23.02
C ASP A 200 -1.28 -14.12 -23.20
N THR A 201 -0.57 -13.03 -23.50
CA THR A 201 0.90 -13.04 -23.47
C THR A 201 1.35 -12.89 -22.02
N PRO A 202 1.86 -13.95 -21.37
CA PRO A 202 2.35 -13.84 -20.01
C PRO A 202 3.56 -12.90 -20.01
N ALA A 203 3.64 -12.02 -19.02
CA ALA A 203 4.80 -11.16 -18.80
C ALA A 203 5.99 -11.98 -18.26
N ASN A 204 6.28 -13.16 -18.80
CA ASN A 204 7.31 -14.04 -18.23
C ASN A 204 8.46 -14.38 -19.18
N THR A 205 9.64 -14.41 -18.57
CA THR A 205 10.92 -14.83 -19.13
C THR A 205 11.27 -16.20 -18.56
N SER A 206 12.42 -16.76 -18.95
CA SER A 206 12.94 -17.97 -18.30
C SER A 206 13.14 -17.80 -16.79
N ALA A 207 13.43 -16.58 -16.32
CA ALA A 207 13.65 -16.24 -14.92
C ALA A 207 12.36 -16.10 -14.09
N SER A 208 11.23 -15.83 -14.74
CA SER A 208 9.91 -15.66 -14.09
C SER A 208 8.90 -16.73 -14.49
N LYS A 209 9.40 -17.84 -15.04
CA LYS A 209 8.59 -18.99 -15.43
C LYS A 209 7.75 -19.46 -14.23
N GLY A 210 6.42 -19.36 -14.36
CA GLY A 210 5.47 -19.71 -13.30
C GLY A 210 4.74 -18.50 -12.70
N PHE A 211 5.16 -17.29 -13.02
CA PHE A 211 4.40 -16.07 -12.71
C PHE A 211 3.55 -15.66 -13.94
N GLU A 212 2.28 -15.37 -13.67
CA GLU A 212 1.32 -14.79 -14.64
C GLU A 212 1.07 -13.30 -14.36
N SER A 213 1.61 -12.78 -13.25
CA SER A 213 1.52 -11.37 -12.83
C SER A 213 2.57 -10.48 -13.50
N ILE A 214 2.35 -9.17 -13.46
CA ILE A 214 3.34 -8.16 -13.87
C ILE A 214 4.54 -8.20 -12.92
N LEU A 215 4.26 -8.25 -11.61
CA LEU A 215 5.26 -8.30 -10.55
C LEU A 215 5.32 -9.67 -9.87
N MET A 216 6.54 -10.14 -9.65
CA MET A 216 6.91 -11.31 -8.86
C MET A 216 7.10 -10.94 -7.38
N HIS A 217 7.49 -11.91 -6.55
CA HIS A 217 8.00 -11.70 -5.20
C HIS A 217 7.03 -10.96 -4.25
N GLY A 218 5.72 -11.16 -4.44
CA GLY A 218 4.69 -10.75 -3.50
C GLY A 218 4.52 -11.78 -2.38
N THR A 219 4.10 -11.34 -1.19
CA THR A 219 3.85 -12.26 -0.06
C THR A 219 2.44 -12.13 0.48
N SER A 220 1.55 -13.08 0.15
CA SER A 220 0.16 -13.08 0.63
C SER A 220 0.06 -13.35 2.14
N ASN A 221 0.74 -14.39 2.62
CA ASN A 221 0.77 -14.76 4.03
C ASN A 221 2.02 -15.59 4.33
N ASN A 222 2.94 -15.05 5.13
CA ASN A 222 4.13 -15.76 5.60
C ASN A 222 4.21 -15.79 7.14
N ASN A 223 3.06 -15.64 7.81
CA ASN A 223 2.98 -15.80 9.26
C ASN A 223 3.50 -17.19 9.67
N PRO A 224 4.22 -17.34 10.81
CA PRO A 224 4.73 -18.64 11.26
C PRO A 224 3.66 -19.73 11.46
N GLN A 225 2.39 -19.36 11.59
CA GLN A 225 1.24 -20.26 11.72
C GLN A 225 0.56 -20.57 10.38
N ALA A 226 1.00 -19.98 9.27
CA ALA A 226 0.46 -20.25 7.94
C ALA A 226 0.91 -21.63 7.43
N ASP A 227 -0.05 -22.47 7.02
CA ASP A 227 0.22 -23.80 6.47
C ASP A 227 -0.69 -24.09 5.25
N PRO A 228 -0.14 -24.16 4.03
CA PRO A 228 1.22 -23.74 3.67
C PRO A 228 1.36 -22.21 3.71
N PRO A 229 2.58 -21.67 3.89
CA PRO A 229 2.83 -20.26 3.63
C PRO A 229 2.56 -19.94 2.15
N ASN A 230 2.08 -18.73 1.89
CA ASN A 230 1.84 -18.18 0.56
C ASN A 230 2.71 -16.93 0.38
N CYS A 231 3.97 -17.16 0.00
CA CYS A 231 4.98 -16.15 -0.26
C CYS A 231 5.65 -16.40 -1.60
N ASP A 232 6.40 -15.41 -2.07
CA ASP A 232 7.09 -15.46 -3.37
C ASP A 232 6.16 -15.80 -4.55
N THR A 233 5.04 -15.08 -4.62
CA THR A 233 3.98 -15.31 -5.60
C THR A 233 3.57 -14.01 -6.29
N GLY A 234 2.91 -14.14 -7.44
CA GLY A 234 2.25 -13.03 -8.12
C GLY A 234 0.99 -12.61 -7.38
N LEU A 235 0.79 -11.30 -7.20
CA LEU A 235 -0.39 -10.77 -6.50
C LEU A 235 -1.09 -9.73 -7.37
N VAL A 236 -2.31 -10.05 -7.79
CA VAL A 236 -3.13 -9.18 -8.68
C VAL A 236 -3.31 -7.76 -8.14
N TYR A 237 -3.39 -7.60 -6.81
CA TYR A 237 -3.47 -6.27 -6.21
C TYR A 237 -2.13 -5.53 -6.27
N GLY A 238 -0.99 -6.23 -6.19
CA GLY A 238 0.32 -5.64 -6.41
C GLY A 238 0.44 -5.05 -7.82
N ASP A 239 0.00 -5.79 -8.83
CA ASP A 239 -0.06 -5.35 -10.23
C ASP A 239 -1.01 -4.15 -10.41
N TYR A 240 -2.19 -4.20 -9.80
CA TYR A 240 -3.15 -3.09 -9.83
C TYR A 240 -2.52 -1.79 -9.31
N TYR A 241 -1.89 -1.84 -8.13
CA TYR A 241 -1.29 -0.64 -7.53
C TYR A 241 -0.02 -0.19 -8.26
N PHE A 242 0.69 -1.10 -8.93
CA PHE A 242 1.81 -0.75 -9.81
C PHE A 242 1.35 0.11 -10.98
N VAL A 243 0.34 -0.36 -11.71
CA VAL A 243 -0.25 0.36 -12.84
C VAL A 243 -0.90 1.67 -12.38
N GLU A 244 -1.59 1.65 -11.24
CA GLU A 244 -2.20 2.84 -10.67
C GLU A 244 -1.16 3.92 -10.33
N ALA A 245 -0.05 3.54 -9.68
CA ALA A 245 1.02 4.48 -9.32
C ALA A 245 1.66 5.08 -10.58
N GLY A 246 1.95 4.27 -11.59
CA GLY A 246 2.44 4.75 -12.90
C GLY A 246 1.48 5.74 -13.55
N ASN A 247 0.18 5.43 -13.58
CA ASN A 247 -0.84 6.32 -14.12
C ASN A 247 -0.93 7.66 -13.37
N ARG A 248 -0.82 7.65 -12.03
CA ARG A 248 -0.80 8.88 -11.23
C ARG A 248 0.40 9.76 -11.58
N LEU A 249 1.59 9.18 -11.73
CA LEU A 249 2.78 9.92 -12.13
C LEU A 249 2.59 10.58 -13.50
N LEU A 250 2.14 9.83 -14.50
CA LEU A 250 1.87 10.34 -15.85
C LEU A 250 0.85 11.48 -15.84
N LEU A 251 -0.28 11.32 -15.13
CA LEU A 251 -1.31 12.36 -15.02
C LEU A 251 -0.84 13.61 -14.27
N SER A 252 0.12 13.46 -13.36
CA SER A 252 0.74 14.58 -12.65
C SER A 252 1.83 15.30 -13.45
N GLY A 253 2.07 14.90 -14.71
CA GLY A 253 3.08 15.51 -15.59
C GLY A 253 4.51 15.02 -15.34
N HIS A 254 4.68 13.94 -14.60
CA HIS A 254 5.98 13.32 -14.34
C HIS A 254 6.13 12.09 -15.24
N VAL A 255 7.20 12.06 -16.04
CA VAL A 255 7.58 10.90 -16.85
C VAL A 255 8.67 10.16 -16.06
N LEU A 256 8.48 8.85 -15.88
CA LEU A 256 9.48 7.93 -15.30
C LEU A 256 10.69 7.82 -16.23
#